data_AF-A0A932DUG6-F1
#
_entry.id   AF-A0A932DUG6-F1
#
_cell.length_a   1.000
_cell.length_b   1.000
_cell.length_c   1.000
_cell.angle_alpha   90.00
_cell.angle_beta   90.00
_cell.angle_gamma   90.00
#
_symmetry.space_group_name_H-M   'P 1'
#
loop_
_entity.id
_entity.type
_entity.pdbx_description
1 polymer ?
#
loop_
_entity_poly.entity_id
_entity_poly.type
_entity_poly.pdbx_seq_one_letter_code
_entity_poly.pdbx_strand_id
1 'polypeptide(L)' 'DIDFIPHPEGDVMVVDRQFHGAENLYRLRLASGARVHSVQPSTAIYSIGTRVRLVANLIHVVAFPLTEDS' A
#
# COMPACT_ATOMS: atom_id res chain seq x y z
N ASP A 1 9.91 -3.05 -0.36
CA ASP A 1 8.97 -1.93 -0.18
C ASP A 1 7.81 -2.01 -1.15
N ILE A 2 6.66 -1.48 -0.76
CA ILE A 2 5.47 -1.39 -1.61
C ILE A 2 5.17 0.07 -1.90
N ASP A 3 5.16 0.38 -3.18
CA ASP A 3 4.73 1.65 -3.75
C ASP A 3 3.38 1.44 -4.47
N PHE A 4 2.76 2.51 -4.94
CA PHE A 4 1.53 2.45 -5.72
C PHE A 4 1.40 3.65 -6.66
N ILE A 5 0.65 3.44 -7.74
CA ILE A 5 0.30 4.49 -8.69
C ILE A 5 -1.22 4.55 -8.87
N PRO A 6 -1.84 5.75 -8.97
CA PRO A 6 -3.24 5.86 -9.34
C PRO A 6 -3.54 5.12 -10.64
N HIS A 7 -4.59 4.31 -10.63
CA HIS A 7 -5.02 3.56 -11.81
C HIS A 7 -6.54 3.33 -11.73
N PRO A 8 -7.34 3.79 -12.72
CA PRO A 8 -8.80 3.63 -12.69
C PRO A 8 -9.26 2.18 -12.55
N GLU A 9 -8.53 1.26 -13.17
CA GLU A 9 -8.75 -0.19 -13.09
C GLU A 9 -7.85 -0.85 -12.03
N GLY A 10 -7.35 -0.08 -11.06
CA GLY A 10 -6.55 -0.62 -9.96
C GLY A 10 -7.41 -1.46 -9.00
N ASP A 11 -6.90 -2.63 -8.62
CA ASP A 11 -7.58 -3.59 -7.71
C ASP A 11 -7.33 -3.30 -6.23
N VAL A 12 -6.67 -2.18 -5.93
CA VAL A 12 -6.32 -1.73 -4.58
C VAL A 12 -6.88 -0.35 -4.34
N MET A 13 -7.29 -0.07 -3.11
CA MET A 13 -7.92 1.20 -2.75
C MET A 13 -7.18 1.88 -1.60
N VAL A 14 -6.98 3.19 -1.71
CA VAL A 14 -6.55 4.02 -0.58
C VAL A 14 -7.68 4.10 0.44
N VAL A 15 -7.44 3.66 1.67
CA VAL A 15 -8.47 3.68 2.74
C VAL A 15 -8.13 4.60 3.90
N ASP A 16 -6.87 5.02 4.03
CA ASP A 16 -6.41 5.95 5.06
C ASP A 16 -5.16 6.69 4.58
N ARG A 17 -4.94 7.91 5.09
CA ARG A 17 -3.74 8.71 4.88
C ARG A 17 -3.40 9.49 6.15
N GLN A 18 -2.17 9.34 6.63
CA GLN A 18 -1.65 10.07 7.78
C GLN A 18 -0.42 10.87 7.36
N PHE A 19 -0.41 12.17 7.65
CA PHE A 19 0.70 13.06 7.35
C PHE A 19 1.72 13.03 8.50
N HIS A 20 2.96 12.65 8.20
CA HIS A 20 4.06 12.47 9.17
C HIS A 20 5.24 13.43 8.84
N GLY A 21 4.94 14.67 8.45
CA GLY A 21 5.97 15.69 8.16
C GLY A 21 6.52 15.59 6.74
N ALA A 22 7.65 14.91 6.54
CA ALA A 22 8.24 14.76 5.20
C ALA A 22 7.52 13.70 4.35
N GLU A 23 6.65 12.90 4.98
CA GLU A 23 6.03 11.72 4.38
C GLU A 23 4.53 11.64 4.67
N ASN A 24 3.83 10.87 3.84
CA ASN A 24 2.49 10.37 4.08
C ASN A 24 2.53 8.85 4.26
N LEU A 25 1.98 8.35 5.37
CA LEU A 25 1.69 6.94 5.55
C LEU A 25 0.30 6.62 5.00
N TYR A 26 0.27 5.83 3.94
CA TYR A 26 -0.95 5.34 3.32
C TYR A 26 -1.28 3.94 3.80
N ARG A 27 -2.58 3.71 4.03
CA ARG A 27 -3.13 2.36 4.22
C ARG A 27 -3.95 1.99 2.99
N LEU A 28 -3.61 0.86 2.41
CA LEU A 28 -4.20 0.33 1.20
C LEU A 28 -4.98 -0.93 1.51
N ARG A 29 -6.15 -1.11 0.90
CA ARG A 29 -6.94 -2.35 0.98
C ARG A 29 -6.85 -3.11 -0.33
N LEU A 30 -6.32 -4.33 -0.27
CA LEU A 30 -6.28 -5.25 -1.41
C LEU A 30 -7.68 -5.81 -1.71
N ALA A 31 -7.88 -6.35 -2.91
CA ALA A 31 -9.11 -7.06 -3.28
C ALA A 31 -9.44 -8.22 -2.32
N SER A 32 -8.42 -8.86 -1.73
CA SER A 32 -8.58 -9.91 -0.71
C SER A 32 -9.07 -9.39 0.66
N GLY A 33 -9.16 -8.07 0.85
CA GLY A 33 -9.45 -7.43 2.13
C GLY A 33 -8.22 -7.20 3.01
N ALA A 34 -7.07 -7.82 2.68
CA ALA A 34 -5.81 -7.58 3.37
C ALA A 34 -5.38 -6.10 3.28
N ARG A 35 -4.60 -5.65 4.27
CA ARG A 35 -4.13 -4.26 4.37
C ARG A 35 -2.63 -4.19 4.16
N VAL A 36 -2.21 -3.24 3.34
CA VAL A 36 -0.80 -2.94 3.08
C VAL A 36 -0.54 -1.49 3.46
N HIS A 37 0.63 -1.22 4.04
CA HIS A 37 1.09 0.14 4.30
C HIS A 37 2.11 0.54 3.23
N SER A 38 2.03 1.80 2.80
CA SER A 38 2.99 2.39 1.86
C SER A 38 3.34 3.79 2.34
N VAL A 39 4.63 4.13 2.29
CA VAL A 39 5.14 5.45 2.64
C VAL A 39 5.42 6.19 1.34
N GLN A 40 4.96 7.43 1.27
CA GLN A 40 5.10 8.31 0.11
C GLN A 40 5.62 9.67 0.55
N PRO A 41 6.27 10.45 -0.34
CA PRO A 41 6.61 11.84 -0.04
C PRO A 41 5.37 12.65 0.40
N SER A 42 5.57 13.65 1.26
CA SER A 42 4.51 14.54 1.74
C SER A 42 3.73 15.25 0.62
N THR A 43 4.40 15.49 -0.51
CA THR A 43 3.84 16.14 -1.71
C THR A 43 2.94 15.21 -2.53
N ALA A 44 3.03 13.90 -2.35
CA ALA A 44 2.18 12.92 -3.02
C ALA A 44 0.87 12.76 -2.25
N ILE A 45 -0.17 13.49 -2.68
CA ILE A 45 -1.48 13.54 -2.02
C ILE A 45 -2.52 12.79 -2.85
N TYR A 46 -2.93 11.61 -2.35
CA TYR A 46 -3.99 10.80 -2.92
C TYR A 46 -5.18 10.75 -1.96
N SER A 47 -6.38 10.85 -2.50
CA SER A 47 -7.62 10.85 -1.72
C SER A 47 -8.00 9.44 -1.28
N ILE A 48 -8.67 9.32 -0.12
CA ILE A 48 -9.35 8.07 0.26
C ILE A 48 -10.36 7.71 -0.83
N GLY A 49 -10.43 6.42 -1.18
CA GLY A 49 -11.24 5.91 -2.29
C GLY A 49 -10.51 5.84 -3.64
N THR A 50 -9.32 6.44 -3.75
CA THR A 50 -8.51 6.35 -4.99
C THR A 50 -8.17 4.88 -5.28
N ARG A 51 -8.46 4.43 -6.50
CA ARG A 51 -8.01 3.14 -7.03
C ARG A 51 -6.57 3.24 -7.50
N VAL A 52 -5.77 2.24 -7.14
CA VAL A 52 -4.33 2.20 -7.38
C VAL A 52 -3.89 0.81 -7.81
N ARG A 53 -2.77 0.74 -8.51
CA ARG A 53 -2.01 -0.50 -8.74
C ARG A 53 -0.79 -0.50 -7.83
N LEU A 54 -0.49 -1.64 -7.20
CA LEU A 54 0.73 -1.79 -6.41
C LEU A 54 1.95 -1.95 -7.32
N VAL A 55 3.07 -1.37 -6.88
CA VAL A 55 4.38 -1.54 -7.46
C VAL A 55 5.27 -2.09 -6.36
N ALA A 56 5.66 -3.36 -6.48
CA ALA A 56 6.54 -3.99 -5.51
C ALA A 56 8.00 -3.69 -5.87
N ASN A 57 8.74 -3.09 -4.95
CA ASN A 57 10.18 -2.99 -5.05
C ASN A 57 10.82 -4.17 -4.30
N LEU A 58 11.28 -5.16 -5.08
CA LEU A 58 11.66 -6.51 -4.60
C LEU A 58 12.97 -6.56 -3.79
N ILE A 59 13.68 -5.43 -3.62
CA ILE A 59 14.91 -5.37 -2.82
C ILE A 59 14.68 -5.57 -1.31
N HIS A 60 13.44 -5.36 -0.82
CA HIS A 60 13.10 -5.54 0.59
C HIS A 60 11.84 -6.40 0.73
N VAL A 61 11.97 -7.69 0.43
CA VAL A 61 10.90 -8.69 0.59
C VAL A 61 11.40 -9.81 1.49
N VAL A 62 10.62 -10.14 2.51
CA VAL A 62 10.86 -11.28 3.40
C VAL A 62 9.61 -12.16 3.34
N ALA A 63 9.80 -13.46 3.12
CA ALA A 63 8.74 -14.45 3.12
C ALA A 63 8.91 -15.38 4.33
N PHE A 64 7.79 -15.70 4.99
CA PHE A 64 7.77 -16.66 6.08
C PHE A 64 7.09 -17.94 5.61
N PRO A 65 7.55 -19.12 6.05
CA PRO A 65 6.82 -20.35 5.79
C PRO A 65 5.45 -20.28 6.45
N LEU A 66 4.44 -20.85 5.81
CA LEU A 66 3.17 -21.10 6.47
C LEU A 66 3.43 -22.21 7.50
N THR A 67 3.52 -21.85 8.78
CA THR A 67 3.55 -22.84 9.86
C THR A 67 2.19 -23.53 9.90
N GLU A 68 2.14 -24.78 9.47
CA GLU A 68 1.08 -25.69 9.88
C GLU A 68 1.33 -26.01 11.36
N ASP A 69 0.62 -25.34 12.27
CA ASP A 69 0.56 -25.79 13.66
C ASP A 69 -0.06 -27.19 13.65
N SER A 70 0.76 -28.21 13.98
CA SER A 70 0.36 -29.61 14.17
C SER A 70 0.06 -29.88 15.64
#